data_AF-A0A6V7IKA8-F1
#
_entry.id   AF-A0A6V7IKA8-F1
#
_cell.length_a   1.000
_cell.length_b   1.000
_cell.length_c   1.000
_cell.angle_alpha   90.00
_cell.angle_beta   90.00
_cell.angle_gamma   90.00
#
_symmetry.space_group_name_H-M   'P 1'
#
loop_
_entity.id
_entity.type
_entity.pdbx_description
1 polymer ?
#
loop_
_entity_poly.entity_id
_entity_poly.type
_entity_poly.pdbx_seq_one_letter_code
_entity_poly.pdbx_strand_id
1 'polypeptide(L)'
;CSNCFDCPCCFQTLTIRAGHAPIRPAQSDEVKQTPRKVYYLCCSLCRWSSRDAGIPDQSVATGGWPDQENPHTARITALNDYHKILGSRERQQVDKKKFDPKRTCLQFEKFGITSALARRLAGLPAPSNEQKFHYGEFSQPSIATETVDELPLSIFTEQIDVTKLTTLEQRFQQPELQAEHINELRPQHKKFPVKRSQRCRSCEHNVSKPEFSPQSIKFKIQSSAFYHIPEVRIVTFEPLIVGKQ
;
A
#
# COMPACT_ATOMS: atom_id res chain seq x y z
N CYS A 1 -10.85 -0.57 1.30
CA CYS A 1 -12.12 0.14 1.63
C CYS A 1 -11.84 1.06 2.81
N SER A 2 -12.17 2.35 2.76
CA SER A 2 -11.91 3.29 3.87
C SER A 2 -12.74 2.99 5.12
N ASN A 3 -13.93 2.41 4.95
CA ASN A 3 -14.89 2.21 6.04
C ASN A 3 -14.88 0.78 6.59
N CYS A 4 -14.22 -0.14 5.89
CA CYS A 4 -14.25 -1.56 6.18
C CYS A 4 -12.87 -1.98 6.67
N PHE A 5 -12.82 -2.69 7.80
CA PHE A 5 -11.58 -3.15 8.41
C PHE A 5 -11.60 -4.68 8.58
N ASP A 6 -10.42 -5.29 8.57
CA ASP A 6 -10.18 -6.67 8.94
C ASP A 6 -9.56 -6.75 10.33
N CYS A 7 -9.98 -7.77 11.08
CA CYS A 7 -9.47 -8.05 12.41
C CYS A 7 -8.00 -8.45 12.31
N PRO A 8 -7.10 -7.83 13.10
CA PRO A 8 -5.68 -8.15 13.03
C PRO A 8 -5.35 -9.53 13.61
N CYS A 9 -6.23 -10.11 14.44
CA CYS A 9 -6.01 -11.41 15.07
C CYS A 9 -6.45 -12.60 14.21
N CYS A 10 -7.61 -12.52 13.55
CA CYS A 10 -8.23 -13.65 12.83
C CYS A 10 -8.65 -13.34 11.38
N PHE A 11 -8.32 -12.15 10.87
CA PHE A 11 -8.51 -11.72 9.47
C PHE A 11 -9.97 -11.64 8.99
N GLN A 12 -10.93 -11.78 9.90
CA GLN A 12 -12.35 -11.60 9.62
C GLN A 12 -12.71 -10.11 9.57
N THR A 13 -13.64 -9.75 8.69
CA THR A 13 -14.15 -8.37 8.58
C THR A 13 -14.77 -7.92 9.92
N LEU A 14 -14.31 -6.78 10.41
CA LEU A 14 -14.79 -6.14 11.64
C LEU A 14 -16.17 -5.51 11.43
N THR A 15 -16.91 -5.43 12.53
CA THR A 15 -18.21 -4.75 12.59
C THR A 15 -18.15 -3.58 13.56
N ILE A 16 -18.79 -2.48 13.19
CA ILE A 16 -18.92 -1.30 14.05
C ILE A 16 -20.10 -1.54 14.99
N ARG A 17 -19.87 -1.45 16.30
CA ARG A 17 -20.93 -1.51 17.31
C ARG A 17 -21.06 -0.16 17.99
N ALA A 18 -22.31 0.23 18.26
CA ALA A 18 -22.61 1.35 19.12
C ALA A 18 -22.58 0.90 20.59
N GLY A 19 -21.97 1.73 21.43
CA GLY A 19 -22.02 1.63 22.88
C GLY A 19 -22.48 2.96 23.48
N HIS A 20 -22.70 2.94 24.78
CA HIS A 20 -22.83 4.16 25.57
C HIS A 20 -21.47 4.53 26.13
N ALA A 21 -21.11 5.81 26.07
CA ALA A 21 -19.90 6.28 26.72
C ALA A 21 -19.96 5.93 28.22
N PRO A 22 -18.87 5.42 28.82
CA PRO A 22 -18.83 5.27 30.26
C PRO A 22 -19.01 6.64 30.91
N ILE A 23 -19.95 6.74 31.85
CA ILE A 23 -20.15 7.93 32.66
C ILE A 23 -18.89 8.11 33.50
N ARG A 24 -17.98 9.01 33.09
CA ARG A 24 -16.91 9.46 33.98
C ARG A 24 -17.60 10.28 35.09
N PRO A 25 -17.40 9.98 36.39
CA PRO A 25 -17.84 10.88 37.43
C PRO A 25 -17.00 12.15 37.30
N ALA A 26 -17.59 13.20 36.72
CA ALA A 26 -17.01 14.52 36.75
C ALA A 26 -17.09 15.00 38.21
N GLN A 27 -15.93 15.28 38.80
CA GLN A 27 -15.86 16.33 39.79
C GLN A 27 -16.34 17.63 39.11
N SER A 28 -17.15 18.41 39.82
CA SER A 28 -17.84 19.66 39.46
C SER A 28 -19.14 19.56 38.64
N ASP A 29 -20.22 19.76 39.39
CA ASP A 29 -21.54 20.38 39.17
C ASP A 29 -22.20 20.46 37.77
N GLU A 30 -23.43 19.94 37.76
CA GLU A 30 -24.62 20.32 37.00
C GLU A 30 -24.50 20.66 35.50
N VAL A 31 -24.47 19.61 34.65
CA VAL A 31 -25.22 19.60 33.38
C VAL A 31 -25.72 18.17 33.13
N LYS A 32 -27.02 17.98 32.84
CA LYS A 32 -27.59 16.70 32.37
C LYS A 32 -26.81 16.22 31.13
N GLN A 33 -25.82 15.34 31.33
CA GLN A 33 -25.08 14.72 30.22
C GLN A 33 -26.01 13.71 29.55
N THR A 34 -26.53 14.08 28.38
CA THR A 34 -27.21 13.13 27.51
C THR A 34 -26.22 12.03 27.10
N PRO A 35 -26.61 10.74 27.11
CA PRO A 35 -25.69 9.65 26.81
C PRO A 35 -25.21 9.78 25.36
N ARG A 36 -23.94 10.17 25.18
CA ARG A 36 -23.33 10.27 23.86
C ARG A 36 -23.14 8.86 23.30
N LYS A 37 -23.67 8.62 22.11
CA LYS A 37 -23.44 7.38 21.35
C LYS A 37 -21.97 7.35 20.94
N VAL A 38 -21.30 6.27 21.26
CA VAL A 38 -19.91 6.04 20.87
C VAL A 38 -19.82 4.75 20.07
N TYR A 39 -18.83 4.65 19.20
CA TYR A 39 -18.65 3.52 18.30
C TYR A 39 -17.29 2.86 18.55
N TYR A 40 -17.27 1.54 18.57
CA TYR A 40 -16.06 0.72 18.70
C TYR A 40 -16.09 -0.40 17.63
N LEU A 41 -14.92 -0.87 17.19
CA LEU A 41 -14.82 -2.00 16.27
C LEU A 41 -14.81 -3.30 17.07
N CYS A 42 -15.47 -4.33 16.56
CA CYS A 42 -15.45 -5.66 17.17
C CYS A 42 -15.45 -6.77 16.11
N CYS A 43 -14.81 -7.88 16.47
CA CYS A 43 -14.82 -9.12 15.71
C CYS A 43 -15.87 -10.09 16.26
N SER A 44 -16.70 -10.65 15.39
CA SER A 44 -17.70 -11.66 15.77
C SER A 44 -17.09 -13.02 16.09
N LEU A 45 -15.91 -13.33 15.56
CA LEU A 45 -15.25 -14.64 15.68
C LEU A 45 -14.38 -14.73 16.94
N CYS A 46 -13.32 -13.92 17.03
CA CYS A 46 -12.35 -13.99 18.12
C CYS A 46 -12.65 -13.03 19.29
N ARG A 47 -13.77 -12.28 19.22
CA ARG A 47 -14.19 -11.28 20.23
C ARG A 47 -13.22 -10.12 20.47
N TRP A 48 -12.18 -9.98 19.65
CA TRP A 48 -11.31 -8.80 19.64
C TRP A 48 -12.13 -7.51 19.49
N SER A 49 -11.78 -6.50 20.27
CA SER A 49 -12.35 -5.16 20.19
C SER A 49 -11.27 -4.09 20.03
N SER A 50 -11.64 -2.96 19.45
CA SER A 50 -10.73 -1.80 19.34
C SER A 50 -10.28 -1.28 20.71
N ARG A 51 -11.06 -1.55 21.76
CA ARG A 51 -10.75 -1.18 23.15
C ARG A 51 -9.59 -2.01 23.72
N ASP A 52 -9.48 -3.27 23.32
CA ASP A 52 -8.37 -4.16 23.74
C ASP A 52 -7.02 -3.67 23.20
N ALA A 53 -7.03 -3.05 22.01
CA ALA A 53 -5.86 -2.41 21.39
C ALA A 53 -5.67 -0.94 21.79
N GLY A 54 -6.41 -0.45 22.80
CA GLY A 54 -6.32 0.93 23.28
C GLY A 54 -6.72 1.99 22.26
N ILE A 55 -7.52 1.65 21.24
CA ILE A 55 -8.06 2.62 20.28
C ILE A 55 -9.26 3.33 20.92
N PRO A 56 -9.28 4.67 20.98
CA PRO A 56 -10.39 5.40 21.57
C PRO A 56 -11.68 5.22 20.77
N ASP A 57 -12.80 5.08 21.48
CA ASP A 57 -14.12 5.02 20.88
C ASP A 57 -14.42 6.32 20.10
N GLN A 58 -15.05 6.18 18.94
CA GLN A 58 -15.33 7.29 18.04
C GLN A 58 -16.76 7.83 18.23
N SER A 59 -16.95 9.14 18.07
CA SER A 59 -18.28 9.76 18.11
C SER A 59 -19.07 9.56 16.81
N VAL A 60 -18.37 9.28 15.71
CA VAL A 60 -18.95 9.03 14.38
C VAL A 60 -18.65 7.58 13.98
N ALA A 61 -19.64 6.91 13.39
CA ALA A 61 -19.51 5.50 12.99
C ALA A 61 -18.46 5.30 11.87
N THR A 62 -18.31 6.28 10.97
CA THR A 62 -17.53 6.17 9.74
C THR A 62 -16.58 7.35 9.58
N GLY A 63 -15.34 7.10 9.17
CA GLY A 63 -14.38 8.14 8.77
C GLY A 63 -13.59 8.81 9.91
N GLY A 64 -13.73 8.35 11.15
CA GLY A 64 -12.96 8.85 12.30
C GLY A 64 -11.96 7.84 12.89
N TRP A 65 -11.75 6.70 12.23
CA TRP A 65 -10.84 5.67 12.74
C TRP A 65 -9.39 6.09 12.48
N PRO A 66 -8.51 6.05 13.50
CA PRO A 66 -7.10 6.42 13.34
C PRO A 66 -6.36 5.36 12.53
N ASP A 67 -5.62 5.81 11.52
CA ASP A 67 -4.73 4.97 10.75
C ASP A 67 -3.33 4.94 11.39
N GLN A 68 -2.67 3.79 11.29
CA GLN A 68 -1.31 3.64 11.78
C GLN A 68 -0.34 4.22 10.74
N GLU A 69 0.28 5.35 11.04
CA GLU A 69 1.31 5.94 10.18
C GLU A 69 2.67 5.27 10.42
N ASN A 70 3.45 5.11 9.33
CA ASN A 70 4.81 4.62 9.43
C ASN A 70 5.75 5.74 9.94
N PRO A 71 6.51 5.54 11.04
CA PRO A 71 7.44 6.52 11.62
C PRO A 71 8.49 7.03 10.62
N HIS A 72 8.86 6.20 9.64
CA HIS A 72 9.91 6.52 8.68
C HIS A 72 9.39 7.15 7.37
N THR A 73 8.08 7.45 7.27
CA THR A 73 7.45 8.00 6.05
C THR A 73 8.10 9.30 5.57
N ALA A 74 8.39 10.22 6.48
CA ALA A 74 9.01 11.51 6.13
C ALA A 74 10.40 11.32 5.50
N ARG A 75 11.21 10.41 6.06
CA ARG A 75 12.54 10.10 5.53
C ARG A 75 12.47 9.35 4.20
N ILE A 76 11.56 8.40 4.05
CA ILE A 76 11.34 7.70 2.77
C ILE A 76 10.97 8.71 1.68
N THR A 77 10.09 9.66 1.99
CA THR A 77 9.69 10.71 1.05
C THR A 77 10.87 11.59 0.65
N ALA A 78 11.67 12.05 1.63
CA ALA A 78 12.87 12.83 1.36
C ALA A 78 13.90 12.09 0.48
N LEU A 79 14.14 10.80 0.76
CA LEU A 79 15.04 9.97 -0.05
C LEU A 79 14.51 9.77 -1.47
N ASN A 80 13.20 9.52 -1.62
CA ASN A 80 12.57 9.40 -2.93
C ASN A 80 12.74 10.67 -3.76
N ASP A 81 12.53 11.85 -3.15
CA ASP A 81 12.66 13.11 -3.85
C ASP A 81 14.11 13.40 -4.23
N TYR A 82 15.06 13.06 -3.35
CA TYR A 82 16.49 13.09 -3.67
C TYR A 82 16.84 12.21 -4.88
N HIS A 83 16.38 10.95 -4.90
CA HIS A 83 16.66 10.03 -6.00
C HIS A 83 15.95 10.41 -7.30
N LYS A 84 14.76 11.03 -7.25
CA LYS A 84 14.10 11.61 -8.43
C LYS A 84 14.96 12.71 -9.06
N ILE A 85 15.56 13.58 -8.25
CA ILE A 85 16.45 14.64 -8.74
C ILE A 85 17.69 14.02 -9.40
N LEU A 86 18.32 13.03 -8.76
CA LEU A 86 19.47 12.32 -9.34
C LEU A 86 19.13 11.66 -10.68
N GLY A 87 18.02 10.91 -10.75
CA GLY A 87 17.57 10.27 -11.98
C GLY A 87 17.27 11.28 -13.10
N SER A 88 16.75 12.47 -12.76
CA SER A 88 16.52 13.54 -13.74
C SER A 88 17.83 14.09 -14.32
N ARG A 89 18.86 14.24 -13.48
CA ARG A 89 20.19 14.71 -13.89
C ARG A 89 20.88 13.68 -14.78
N GLU A 90 20.84 12.41 -14.38
CA GLU A 90 21.40 11.30 -15.16
C GLU A 90 20.72 11.22 -16.53
N ARG A 91 19.38 11.30 -16.58
CA ARG A 91 18.63 11.32 -17.84
C ARG A 91 19.04 12.50 -18.74
N GLN A 92 19.15 13.71 -18.20
CA GLN A 92 19.59 14.87 -18.98
C GLN A 92 21.02 14.70 -19.51
N GLN A 93 21.92 14.09 -18.74
CA GLN A 93 23.28 13.81 -19.20
C GLN A 93 23.29 12.76 -20.31
N VAL A 94 22.53 11.68 -20.16
CA VAL A 94 22.39 10.64 -21.18
C VAL A 94 21.80 11.22 -22.45
N ASP A 95 20.74 12.04 -22.36
CA ASP A 95 20.12 12.65 -23.53
C ASP A 95 21.06 13.67 -24.20
N LYS A 96 21.88 14.41 -23.44
CA LYS A 96 22.97 15.24 -23.99
C LYS A 96 24.04 14.40 -24.71
N LYS A 97 24.44 13.25 -24.15
CA LYS A 97 25.40 12.32 -24.77
C LYS A 97 24.84 11.63 -26.01
N LYS A 98 23.54 11.29 -26.05
CA LYS A 98 22.86 10.83 -27.29
C LYS A 98 22.89 11.91 -28.37
N PHE A 99 22.88 13.17 -27.95
CA PHE A 99 23.03 14.34 -28.81
C PHE A 99 24.49 14.74 -29.04
N ASP A 100 25.46 13.84 -28.85
CA ASP A 100 26.81 14.07 -29.35
C ASP A 100 26.78 14.08 -30.89
N PRO A 101 27.30 15.16 -31.50
CA PRO A 101 27.09 15.42 -32.90
C PRO A 101 27.99 14.48 -33.69
N LYS A 102 27.39 13.55 -34.45
CA LYS A 102 28.03 13.24 -35.74
C LYS A 102 28.04 14.54 -36.53
N ARG A 103 29.17 15.25 -36.42
CA ARG A 103 29.67 16.36 -37.24
C ARG A 103 28.70 16.79 -38.36
N THR A 104 27.86 17.78 -38.08
CA THR A 104 27.27 18.61 -39.12
C THR A 104 27.51 20.08 -38.81
N CYS A 105 28.77 20.42 -38.52
CA CYS A 105 29.27 21.79 -38.60
C CYS A 105 29.52 22.20 -40.08
N LEU A 106 28.63 21.79 -40.99
CA LEU A 106 28.72 22.12 -42.42
C LEU A 106 27.35 22.43 -43.07
N GLN A 107 26.24 22.49 -42.32
CA GLN A 107 24.91 22.84 -42.89
C GLN A 107 24.40 24.24 -42.50
N PHE A 108 25.19 25.08 -41.84
CA PHE A 108 24.74 26.36 -41.29
C PHE A 108 24.77 27.56 -42.27
N GLU A 109 25.00 27.34 -43.56
CA GLU A 109 24.95 28.45 -44.54
C GLU A 109 23.53 28.84 -44.96
N LYS A 110 22.49 28.04 -44.68
CA LYS A 110 21.13 28.31 -45.20
C LYS A 110 20.04 28.53 -44.17
N PHE A 111 20.29 28.29 -42.88
CA PHE A 111 19.31 28.54 -41.83
C PHE A 111 19.98 29.30 -40.70
N GLY A 112 19.50 30.53 -40.47
CA GLY A 112 20.15 31.54 -39.64
C GLY A 112 20.57 31.07 -38.24
N ILE A 113 21.52 31.82 -37.69
CA ILE A 113 22.10 31.61 -36.36
C ILE A 113 20.98 31.54 -35.31
N THR A 114 20.90 30.44 -34.57
CA THR A 114 19.92 30.30 -33.47
C THR A 114 20.24 31.29 -32.34
N SER A 115 19.22 31.76 -31.61
CA SER A 115 19.35 32.78 -30.55
C SER A 115 20.28 32.38 -29.39
N ALA A 116 20.55 31.09 -29.21
CA ALA A 116 21.53 30.57 -28.27
C ALA A 116 22.99 30.72 -28.78
N LEU A 117 23.21 30.52 -30.08
CA LEU A 117 24.52 30.65 -30.72
C LEU A 117 24.91 32.13 -30.90
N ALA A 118 23.94 32.99 -31.25
CA ALA A 118 24.15 34.45 -31.34
C ALA A 118 24.64 35.05 -30.01
N ARG A 119 24.10 34.57 -28.88
CA ARG A 119 24.53 35.02 -27.54
C ARG A 119 25.94 34.55 -27.18
N ARG A 120 26.30 33.31 -27.52
CA ARG A 120 27.66 32.80 -27.32
C ARG A 120 28.70 33.62 -28.11
N LEU A 121 28.39 33.97 -29.35
CA LEU A 121 29.26 34.82 -30.18
C LEU A 121 29.38 36.25 -29.62
N ALA A 122 28.32 36.77 -28.99
CA ALA A 122 28.32 38.07 -28.32
C ALA A 122 28.98 38.07 -26.92
N GLY A 123 29.61 36.97 -26.49
CA GLY A 123 30.19 36.85 -25.15
C GLY A 123 29.16 36.86 -24.01
N LEU A 124 27.87 36.72 -24.34
CA LEU A 124 26.77 36.70 -23.37
C LEU A 124 26.56 35.27 -22.86
N PRO A 125 26.35 35.09 -21.55
CA PRO A 125 26.06 33.78 -20.98
C PRO A 125 24.81 33.17 -21.64
N ALA A 126 24.84 31.85 -21.86
CA ALA A 126 23.67 31.12 -22.34
C ALA A 126 22.47 31.40 -21.39
N PRO A 127 21.22 31.37 -21.88
CA PRO A 127 20.07 31.43 -20.99
C PRO A 127 20.19 30.25 -20.04
N SER A 128 20.58 30.54 -18.80
CA SER A 128 20.58 29.59 -17.73
C SER A 128 19.12 29.27 -17.42
N ASN A 129 18.58 28.30 -18.15
CA ASN A 129 17.53 27.45 -17.59
C ASN A 129 18.17 26.39 -16.68
N GLU A 130 19.28 26.76 -16.03
CA GLU A 130 19.67 26.18 -14.76
C GLU A 130 18.58 26.61 -13.80
N GLN A 131 17.51 25.81 -13.73
CA GLN A 131 16.85 25.61 -12.47
C GLN A 131 17.98 25.29 -11.50
N LYS A 132 18.41 26.30 -10.75
CA LYS A 132 19.23 26.15 -9.57
C LYS A 132 18.41 25.24 -8.68
N PHE A 133 18.56 23.93 -8.86
CA PHE A 133 18.11 22.96 -7.89
C PHE A 133 18.77 23.42 -6.60
N HIS A 134 17.95 23.88 -5.66
CA HIS A 134 18.41 24.27 -4.33
C HIS A 134 19.33 23.15 -3.86
N TYR A 135 20.64 23.43 -3.78
CA TYR A 135 21.66 22.50 -3.29
C TYR A 135 21.53 22.27 -1.77
N GLY A 136 20.40 22.66 -1.17
CA GLY A 136 20.24 22.87 0.26
C GLY A 136 19.64 21.70 1.05
N GLU A 137 19.21 20.61 0.42
CA GLU A 137 18.56 19.53 1.15
C GLU A 137 18.98 18.16 0.61
N PHE A 138 20.29 17.91 0.65
CA PHE A 138 20.77 16.54 0.59
C PHE A 138 20.35 15.85 1.88
N SER A 139 19.47 14.85 1.79
CA SER A 139 19.14 14.00 2.93
C SER A 139 20.43 13.44 3.52
N GLN A 140 20.74 13.77 4.77
CA GLN A 140 21.95 13.26 5.43
C GLN A 140 21.94 11.72 5.40
N PRO A 141 23.07 11.06 5.14
CA PRO A 141 23.18 9.62 5.21
C PRO A 141 22.85 9.12 6.62
N SER A 142 22.37 7.89 6.73
CA SER A 142 22.18 7.25 8.04
C SER A 142 23.52 7.09 8.74
N ILE A 143 23.58 7.48 10.02
CA ILE A 143 24.76 7.31 10.86
C ILE A 143 24.76 5.87 11.36
N ALA A 144 25.87 5.16 11.14
CA ALA A 144 26.04 3.82 11.67
C ALA A 144 26.34 3.91 13.17
N THR A 145 25.57 3.18 13.99
CA THR A 145 25.81 3.06 15.43
C THR A 145 26.67 1.82 15.67
N GLU A 146 27.80 1.97 16.35
CA GLU A 146 28.72 0.86 16.65
C GLU A 146 28.17 -0.09 17.73
N THR A 147 27.41 0.47 18.68
CA THR A 147 26.75 -0.25 19.77
C THR A 147 25.25 -0.30 19.52
N VAL A 148 24.70 -1.49 19.29
CA VAL A 148 23.26 -1.72 19.18
C VAL A 148 22.72 -2.09 20.56
N ASP A 149 21.48 -1.70 20.87
CA ASP A 149 20.83 -2.06 22.11
C ASP A 149 20.84 -3.58 22.31
N GLU A 150 21.35 -4.01 23.47
CA GLU A 150 21.41 -5.43 23.82
C GLU A 150 20.01 -5.97 24.13
N LEU A 151 19.87 -7.30 24.05
CA LEU A 151 18.62 -7.97 24.36
C LEU A 151 18.24 -7.72 25.84
N PRO A 152 17.01 -7.30 26.14
CA PRO A 152 16.57 -7.07 27.51
C PRO A 152 16.72 -8.31 28.39
N LEU A 153 17.32 -8.15 29.57
CA LEU A 153 17.55 -9.25 30.53
C LEU A 153 16.25 -9.90 31.04
N SER A 154 15.11 -9.20 30.92
CA SER A 154 13.78 -9.70 31.29
C SER A 154 13.42 -10.98 30.53
N ILE A 155 13.87 -11.13 29.28
CA ILE A 155 13.56 -12.29 28.42
C ILE A 155 14.09 -13.60 29.00
N PHE A 156 15.16 -13.57 29.81
CA PHE A 156 15.74 -14.78 30.42
C PHE A 156 15.04 -15.21 31.71
N THR A 157 14.33 -14.29 32.38
CA THR A 157 13.79 -14.51 33.73
C THR A 157 12.27 -14.66 33.74
N GLU A 158 11.58 -14.00 32.80
CA GLU A 158 10.11 -13.96 32.76
C GLU A 158 9.51 -15.16 32.00
N GLN A 159 8.36 -15.65 32.47
CA GLN A 159 7.60 -16.68 31.77
C GLN A 159 6.86 -16.10 30.57
N ILE A 160 7.01 -16.74 29.41
CA ILE A 160 6.42 -16.28 28.15
C ILE A 160 4.97 -16.76 28.03
N ASP A 161 4.05 -15.81 27.84
CA ASP A 161 2.66 -16.09 27.53
C ASP A 161 2.41 -15.99 26.01
N VAL A 162 2.26 -17.15 25.36
CA VAL A 162 2.04 -17.26 23.90
C VAL A 162 0.77 -16.52 23.47
N THR A 163 -0.22 -16.37 24.36
CA THR A 163 -1.48 -15.70 24.03
C THR A 163 -1.34 -14.19 23.90
N LYS A 164 -0.24 -13.60 24.36
CA LYS A 164 0.03 -12.14 24.28
C LYS A 164 0.96 -11.77 23.13
N LEU A 165 1.57 -12.76 22.49
CA LEU A 165 2.48 -12.60 21.37
C LEU A 165 1.75 -12.74 20.03
N THR A 166 2.21 -12.00 19.05
CA THR A 166 1.66 -12.06 17.68
C THR A 166 2.23 -13.24 16.91
N THR A 167 1.38 -13.89 16.13
CA THR A 167 1.82 -14.92 15.17
C THR A 167 2.42 -14.29 13.92
N LEU A 168 3.23 -15.05 13.19
CA LEU A 168 3.90 -14.58 11.98
C LEU A 168 2.90 -14.14 10.89
N GLU A 169 1.77 -14.84 10.74
CA GLU A 169 0.72 -14.44 9.80
C GLU A 169 0.10 -13.08 10.16
N GLN A 170 -0.08 -12.80 11.46
CA GLN A 170 -0.60 -11.53 11.95
C GLN A 170 0.39 -10.39 11.67
N ARG A 171 1.69 -10.62 11.93
CA ARG A 171 2.76 -9.64 11.62
C ARG A 171 2.83 -9.32 10.13
N PHE A 172 2.69 -10.32 9.27
CA PHE A 172 2.71 -10.12 7.82
C PHE A 172 1.51 -9.38 7.25
N GLN A 173 0.40 -9.26 7.99
CA GLN A 173 -0.67 -8.36 7.57
C GLN A 173 -0.30 -6.87 7.75
N GLN A 174 0.67 -6.55 8.60
CA GLN A 174 1.16 -5.20 8.85
C GLN A 174 2.66 -5.10 8.52
N PRO A 175 3.02 -5.10 7.21
CA PRO A 175 4.42 -5.11 6.81
C PRO A 175 5.17 -3.81 7.17
N GLU A 176 4.47 -2.69 7.33
CA GLU A 176 5.08 -1.39 7.66
C GLU A 176 5.60 -1.34 9.10
N LEU A 177 4.86 -1.94 10.04
CA LEU A 177 5.17 -2.00 11.46
C LEU A 177 4.74 -3.35 12.00
N GLN A 178 5.70 -4.24 12.19
CA GLN A 178 5.45 -5.59 12.70
C GLN A 178 5.47 -5.55 14.23
N ALA A 179 4.29 -5.44 14.83
CA ALA A 179 4.14 -5.47 16.28
C ALA A 179 4.46 -6.86 16.87
N GLU A 180 5.18 -6.89 17.99
CA GLU A 180 5.51 -8.14 18.69
C GLU A 180 4.37 -8.60 19.61
N HIS A 181 3.64 -7.65 20.19
CA HIS A 181 2.55 -7.87 21.13
C HIS A 181 1.18 -7.67 20.50
N ILE A 182 0.19 -8.42 20.95
CA ILE A 182 -1.19 -8.33 20.42
C ILE A 182 -1.83 -6.96 20.69
N ASN A 183 -1.50 -6.32 21.80
CA ASN A 183 -2.06 -5.02 22.17
C ASN A 183 -1.66 -3.89 21.21
N GLU A 184 -0.54 -4.07 20.52
CA GLU A 184 -0.01 -3.12 19.53
C GLU A 184 -0.58 -3.34 18.14
N LEU A 185 -1.20 -4.50 17.89
CA LEU A 185 -1.83 -4.79 16.60
C LEU A 185 -2.99 -3.82 16.34
N ARG A 186 -2.95 -3.19 15.17
CA ARG A 186 -4.00 -2.28 14.71
C ARG A 186 -4.85 -2.93 13.62
N PRO A 187 -6.15 -2.64 13.55
CA PRO A 187 -6.99 -3.13 12.46
C PRO A 187 -6.48 -2.64 11.11
N GLN A 188 -6.66 -3.43 10.06
CA GLN A 188 -6.21 -3.09 8.71
C GLN A 188 -7.40 -2.86 7.80
N HIS A 189 -7.27 -1.96 6.82
CA HIS A 189 -8.35 -1.76 5.84
C HIS A 189 -8.60 -3.02 5.02
N LYS A 190 -9.88 -3.29 4.72
CA LYS A 190 -10.27 -4.40 3.86
C LYS A 190 -9.63 -4.24 2.48
N LYS A 191 -8.84 -5.24 2.09
CA LYS A 191 -8.24 -5.33 0.75
C LYS A 191 -9.33 -5.44 -0.31
N PHE A 192 -9.16 -4.72 -1.41
CA PHE A 192 -10.15 -4.73 -2.48
C PHE A 192 -10.03 -6.01 -3.33
N PRO A 193 -11.13 -6.75 -3.55
CA PRO A 193 -11.13 -7.82 -4.54
C PRO A 193 -11.10 -7.24 -5.96
N VAL A 194 -10.50 -7.98 -6.88
CA VAL A 194 -10.40 -7.57 -8.30
C VAL A 194 -11.25 -8.50 -9.16
N LYS A 195 -12.06 -7.90 -10.04
CA LYS A 195 -12.74 -8.64 -11.12
C LYS A 195 -11.79 -8.79 -12.30
N ARG A 196 -11.59 -10.03 -12.76
CA ARG A 196 -10.67 -10.35 -13.86
C ARG A 196 -11.43 -10.44 -15.18
N SER A 197 -10.83 -9.90 -16.23
CA SER A 197 -11.27 -10.07 -17.62
C SER A 197 -10.14 -10.77 -18.38
N GLN A 198 -10.48 -11.78 -19.18
CA GLN A 198 -9.50 -12.56 -19.93
C GLN A 198 -9.56 -12.20 -21.42
N ARG A 199 -8.38 -11.92 -22.00
CA ARG A 199 -8.20 -11.67 -23.43
C ARG A 199 -7.31 -12.75 -24.01
N CYS A 200 -7.74 -13.38 -25.09
CA CYS A 200 -6.92 -14.35 -25.79
C CYS A 200 -5.84 -13.61 -26.58
N ARG A 201 -4.60 -14.12 -26.52
CA ARG A 201 -3.47 -13.53 -27.23
C ARG A 201 -3.55 -13.71 -28.74
N SER A 202 -4.05 -14.87 -29.20
CA SER A 202 -4.06 -15.20 -30.64
C SER A 202 -5.22 -14.53 -31.38
N CYS A 203 -6.42 -14.50 -30.81
CA CYS A 203 -7.58 -13.87 -31.45
C CYS A 203 -7.81 -12.42 -31.02
N GLU A 204 -7.02 -11.91 -30.08
CA GLU A 204 -7.14 -10.55 -29.55
C GLU A 204 -8.53 -10.17 -29.00
N HIS A 205 -9.38 -11.17 -28.76
CA HIS A 205 -10.75 -11.02 -28.30
C HIS A 205 -10.87 -11.28 -26.79
N ASN A 206 -11.83 -10.61 -26.15
CA ASN A 206 -12.15 -10.86 -24.75
C ASN A 206 -12.96 -12.16 -24.63
N VAL A 207 -12.39 -13.16 -23.99
CA VAL A 207 -13.04 -14.47 -23.77
C VAL A 207 -13.96 -14.41 -22.56
N SER A 208 -13.57 -13.65 -21.53
CA SER A 208 -14.41 -13.43 -20.36
C SER A 208 -14.37 -11.98 -19.90
N LYS A 209 -15.54 -11.44 -19.62
CA LYS A 209 -15.72 -10.10 -19.06
C LYS A 209 -16.91 -10.10 -18.09
N PRO A 210 -16.67 -10.17 -16.78
CA PRO A 210 -17.71 -10.01 -15.77
C PRO A 210 -18.37 -8.63 -15.87
N GLU A 211 -19.62 -8.53 -15.45
CA GLU A 211 -20.26 -7.23 -15.24
C GLU A 211 -19.57 -6.48 -14.08
N PHE A 212 -19.52 -5.14 -14.16
CA PHE A 212 -18.83 -4.33 -13.14
C PHE A 212 -19.57 -4.37 -11.79
N SER A 213 -20.91 -4.35 -11.82
CA SER A 213 -21.82 -4.37 -10.67
C SER A 213 -21.41 -5.42 -9.62
N PRO A 214 -21.04 -5.04 -8.37
CA PRO A 214 -20.50 -5.96 -7.37
C PRO A 214 -21.42 -7.14 -7.03
N GLN A 215 -22.73 -6.91 -7.07
CA GLN A 215 -23.76 -7.92 -6.77
C GLN A 215 -24.09 -8.81 -7.98
N SER A 216 -23.67 -8.43 -9.19
CA SER A 216 -23.98 -9.19 -10.39
C SER A 216 -23.00 -10.34 -10.56
N ILE A 217 -23.56 -11.53 -10.74
CA ILE A 217 -22.85 -12.74 -11.17
C ILE A 217 -22.81 -12.87 -12.71
N LYS A 218 -23.45 -11.94 -13.43
CA LYS A 218 -23.56 -12.01 -14.88
C LYS A 218 -22.27 -11.59 -15.56
N PHE A 219 -22.06 -12.13 -16.73
CA PHE A 219 -20.96 -11.78 -17.61
C PHE A 219 -21.50 -10.96 -18.79
N LYS A 220 -20.77 -9.90 -19.15
CA LYS A 220 -21.03 -9.18 -20.39
C LYS A 220 -20.56 -9.98 -21.60
N ILE A 221 -19.45 -10.71 -21.44
CA ILE A 221 -18.94 -11.66 -22.43
C ILE A 221 -18.54 -12.93 -21.70
N GLN A 222 -19.07 -14.07 -22.14
CA GLN A 222 -18.80 -15.38 -21.56
C GLN A 222 -18.62 -16.42 -22.66
N SER A 223 -17.39 -16.57 -23.13
CA SER A 223 -17.00 -17.62 -24.07
C SER A 223 -16.28 -18.72 -23.29
N SER A 224 -17.05 -19.61 -22.67
CA SER A 224 -16.53 -20.77 -21.93
C SER A 224 -16.59 -22.03 -22.78
N ALA A 225 -15.62 -22.93 -22.63
CA ALA A 225 -15.54 -24.19 -23.38
C ALA A 225 -16.82 -25.03 -23.23
N PHE A 226 -17.45 -24.99 -22.06
CA PHE A 226 -18.70 -25.68 -21.74
C PHE A 226 -19.84 -25.43 -22.75
N TYR A 227 -19.89 -24.26 -23.41
CA TYR A 227 -20.95 -23.94 -24.38
C TYR A 227 -20.68 -24.46 -25.79
N HIS A 228 -19.44 -24.87 -26.08
CA HIS A 228 -19.00 -25.19 -27.44
C HIS A 228 -18.45 -26.61 -27.58
N ILE A 229 -17.96 -27.20 -26.48
CA ILE A 229 -17.32 -28.51 -26.45
C ILE A 229 -18.15 -29.42 -25.54
N PRO A 230 -18.50 -30.65 -25.99
CA PRO A 230 -19.27 -31.57 -25.16
C PRO A 230 -18.50 -31.95 -23.90
N GLU A 231 -19.20 -32.00 -22.79
CA GLU A 231 -18.63 -32.42 -21.51
C GLU A 231 -18.60 -33.94 -21.40
N VAL A 232 -17.41 -34.52 -21.23
CA VAL A 232 -17.23 -35.95 -20.95
C VAL A 232 -17.09 -36.12 -19.44
N ARG A 233 -17.97 -36.92 -18.83
CA ARG A 233 -17.95 -37.25 -17.40
C ARG A 233 -17.77 -38.75 -17.22
N ILE A 234 -16.91 -39.13 -16.28
CA ILE A 234 -16.79 -40.52 -15.85
C ILE A 234 -17.93 -40.79 -14.86
N VAL A 235 -18.90 -41.60 -15.26
CA VAL A 235 -20.05 -41.95 -14.41
C VAL A 235 -19.73 -43.19 -13.56
N THR A 236 -18.99 -44.12 -14.14
CA THR A 236 -18.58 -45.37 -13.52
C THR A 236 -17.11 -45.62 -13.85
N PHE A 237 -16.39 -46.23 -12.91
CA PHE A 237 -15.01 -46.65 -13.11
C PHE A 237 -14.85 -48.08 -12.59
N GLU A 238 -14.04 -48.88 -13.29
CA GLU A 238 -13.64 -50.20 -12.82
C GLU A 238 -12.44 -50.08 -11.87
N PRO A 239 -12.32 -50.95 -10.86
CA PRO A 239 -11.16 -50.93 -9.96
C PRO A 239 -9.87 -51.15 -10.76
N LEU A 240 -8.88 -50.28 -10.56
CA LEU A 240 -7.59 -50.36 -11.25
C LEU A 240 -6.86 -51.64 -10.84
N ILE A 241 -6.64 -52.56 -11.80
CA ILE A 241 -5.85 -53.78 -11.60
C ILE A 241 -4.45 -53.53 -12.15
N VAL A 242 -3.42 -53.77 -11.32
CA VAL A 242 -2.02 -53.60 -11.71
C VAL A 242 -1.71 -54.44 -12.95
N GLY A 243 -1.29 -53.79 -14.04
CA GLY A 243 -0.84 -54.45 -15.27
C GLY A 243 -1.83 -54.50 -16.44
N LYS A 244 -3.01 -53.90 -16.33
CA LYS A 244 -3.89 -53.65 -17.50
C LYS A 244 -3.90 -52.15 -17.83
N GLN A 245 -3.54 -51.83 -19.08
CA GLN A 245 -3.74 -50.51 -19.69
C GLN A 245 -5.17 -50.38 -20.22
#